data_AF-A0A8H6HSB1-F1
#
_entry.id   AF-A0A8H6HSB1-F1
#
_cell.length_a   1.000
_cell.length_b   1.000
_cell.length_c   1.000
_cell.angle_alpha   90.00
_cell.angle_beta   90.00
_cell.angle_gamma   90.00
#
_symmetry.space_group_name_H-M   'P 1'
#
loop_
_entity.id
_entity.type
_entity.pdbx_description
1 polymer ?
#
loop_
_entity_poly.entity_id
_entity_poly.type
_entity_poly.pdbx_seq_one_letter_code
_entity_poly.pdbx_strand_id
1 'polypeptide(L)'
;MASTVMRLKGLADIGVGVILALKPEIIYESNATKALGRLTGFGLSSAKTAPGFNHAIACMVVAVGVGSVVASFQGRAARFPIVIMNATWGLLAGLTCVFTPHLATATMVMTALNTGVYTVVMGILGMREGSKSAGKSGSGLSGKKD
;
A
#
# COMPACT_ATOMS: atom_id res chain seq x y z
N MET A 1 -6.96 -4.99 14.91
CA MET A 1 -5.60 -4.62 14.43
C MET A 1 -5.55 -4.48 12.92
N ALA A 2 -5.93 -5.48 12.11
CA ALA A 2 -5.91 -5.37 10.65
C ALA A 2 -6.75 -4.20 10.09
N SER A 3 -7.97 -3.99 10.61
CA SER A 3 -8.78 -2.81 10.22
C SER A 3 -8.11 -1.49 10.57
N THR A 4 -7.37 -1.40 11.68
CA THR A 4 -6.63 -0.18 12.07
C THR A 4 -5.47 0.09 11.11
N VAL A 5 -4.69 -0.93 10.76
CA VAL A 5 -3.58 -0.81 9.79
C VAL A 5 -4.12 -0.36 8.43
N MET A 6 -5.24 -0.95 7.99
CA MET A 6 -5.90 -0.56 6.74
C MET A 6 -6.40 0.89 6.76
N ARG A 7 -6.98 1.36 7.88
CA ARG A 7 -7.36 2.78 8.04
C ARG A 7 -6.16 3.71 7.98
N LEU A 8 -5.11 3.39 8.72
CA LEU A 8 -3.90 4.22 8.77
C LEU A 8 -3.22 4.29 7.41
N LYS A 9 -3.12 3.17 6.70
CA LYS A 9 -2.62 3.14 5.31
C LYS A 9 -3.49 4.00 4.39
N GLY A 10 -4.82 3.85 4.47
CA GLY A 10 -5.74 4.63 3.65
C GLY A 10 -5.66 6.14 3.91
N LEU A 11 -5.58 6.56 5.17
CA LEU A 11 -5.37 7.96 5.54
C LEU A 11 -4.00 8.49 5.08
N ALA A 12 -2.95 7.68 5.19
CA ALA A 12 -1.63 8.03 4.69
C ALA A 12 -1.63 8.20 3.16
N ASP A 13 -2.30 7.31 2.42
CA ASP A 13 -2.43 7.41 0.96
C ASP A 13 -3.21 8.66 0.56
N ILE A 14 -4.31 8.99 1.25
CA ILE A 14 -5.04 10.25 1.02
C ILE A 14 -4.10 11.44 1.25
N GLY A 15 -3.36 11.46 2.35
CA GLY A 15 -2.41 12.54 2.65
C GLY A 15 -1.32 12.67 1.58
N VAL A 16 -0.71 11.56 1.18
CA VAL A 16 0.30 11.50 0.11
C VAL A 16 -0.28 11.99 -1.22
N GLY A 17 -1.48 11.55 -1.57
CA GLY A 17 -2.17 11.98 -2.79
C GLY A 17 -2.49 13.48 -2.78
N VAL A 18 -2.96 14.04 -1.67
CA VAL A 18 -3.18 15.49 -1.53
C VAL A 18 -1.85 16.26 -1.65
N ILE A 19 -0.77 15.77 -1.04
CA ILE A 19 0.56 16.39 -1.17
C ILE A 19 1.03 16.32 -2.62
N LEU A 20 0.87 15.19 -3.32
CA LEU A 20 1.21 15.06 -4.73
C LEU A 20 0.39 15.99 -5.63
N ALA A 21 -0.89 16.20 -5.31
CA ALA A 21 -1.77 17.07 -6.09
C ALA A 21 -1.38 18.55 -5.96
N LEU A 22 -0.95 18.98 -4.77
CA LEU A 22 -0.70 20.39 -4.45
C LEU A 22 0.78 20.78 -4.58
N LYS A 23 1.69 19.92 -4.09
CA LYS A 23 3.14 20.13 -4.00
C LYS A 23 3.91 18.81 -4.15
N PRO A 24 3.96 18.22 -5.36
CA PRO A 24 4.63 16.94 -5.60
C PRO A 24 6.13 16.96 -5.29
N GLU A 25 6.77 18.14 -5.34
CA GLU A 25 8.18 18.36 -4.96
C GLU A 25 8.49 17.86 -3.54
N ILE A 26 7.53 17.96 -2.60
CA ILE A 26 7.72 17.52 -1.21
C ILE A 26 8.03 16.02 -1.14
N ILE A 27 7.40 15.22 -2.01
CA ILE A 27 7.60 13.77 -2.03
C ILE A 27 8.75 13.42 -2.95
N TYR A 28 8.78 13.97 -4.17
CA TYR A 28 9.77 13.60 -5.18
C TYR A 28 11.20 14.03 -4.83
N GLU A 29 11.35 15.15 -4.12
CA GLU A 29 12.65 15.65 -3.67
C GLU A 29 12.90 15.41 -2.18
N SER A 30 12.10 14.54 -1.55
CA SER A 30 12.25 14.19 -0.14
C SER A 30 13.62 13.55 0.13
N ASN A 31 14.11 13.68 1.36
CA ASN A 31 15.37 13.04 1.77
C ASN A 31 15.33 11.52 1.60
N ALA A 32 14.15 10.89 1.78
CA ALA A 32 13.96 9.47 1.56
C ALA A 32 14.12 9.11 0.08
N THR A 33 13.51 9.86 -0.83
CA THR A 33 13.62 9.65 -2.28
C THR A 33 15.04 9.93 -2.78
N LYS A 34 15.70 10.95 -2.24
CA LYS A 34 17.13 11.24 -2.50
C LYS A 34 18.04 10.12 -2.01
N ALA A 35 17.81 9.59 -0.82
CA ALA A 35 18.57 8.46 -0.29
C ALA A 35 18.35 7.20 -1.14
N LEU A 36 17.11 6.89 -1.50
CA LEU A 36 16.79 5.76 -2.38
C LEU A 36 17.40 5.93 -3.77
N GLY A 37 17.36 7.11 -4.38
CA GLY A 37 18.01 7.40 -5.65
C GLY A 37 19.52 7.17 -5.59
N ARG A 38 20.17 7.59 -4.49
CA ARG A 38 21.60 7.32 -4.27
C ARG A 38 21.91 5.84 -4.07
N LEU A 39 21.06 5.11 -3.35
CA LEU A 39 21.25 3.69 -3.05
C LEU A 39 20.99 2.78 -4.27
N THR A 40 20.02 3.15 -5.10
CA THR A 40 19.59 2.33 -6.24
C THR A 40 20.17 2.77 -7.58
N GLY A 41 20.74 3.98 -7.64
CA GLY A 41 21.19 4.61 -8.89
C GLY A 41 20.06 5.18 -9.74
N PHE A 42 18.79 5.08 -9.32
CA PHE A 42 17.67 5.60 -10.08
C PHE A 42 17.53 7.12 -10.00
N GLY A 43 17.05 7.71 -11.10
CA GLY A 43 16.71 9.13 -11.17
C GLY A 43 15.56 9.50 -10.21
N LEU A 44 15.55 10.77 -9.80
CA LEU A 44 14.44 11.35 -9.06
C LEU A 44 13.30 11.66 -10.03
N SER A 45 12.06 11.46 -9.58
CA SER A 45 10.89 11.92 -10.33
C SER A 45 10.88 13.45 -10.37
N SER A 46 10.53 14.01 -11.52
CA SER A 46 10.40 15.46 -11.69
C SER A 46 8.94 15.87 -11.68
N ALA A 47 8.60 16.78 -10.76
CA ALA A 47 7.28 17.40 -10.68
C ALA A 47 6.91 18.16 -11.96
N LYS A 48 7.92 18.72 -12.64
CA LYS A 48 7.77 19.66 -13.76
C LYS A 48 7.72 18.99 -15.12
N THR A 49 8.16 17.75 -15.23
CA THR A 49 8.27 17.05 -16.52
C THR A 49 6.92 16.62 -17.09
N ALA A 50 5.95 16.27 -16.23
CA ALA A 50 4.63 15.82 -16.66
C ALA A 50 3.54 16.16 -15.62
N PRO A 51 3.13 17.44 -15.50
CA PRO A 51 2.24 17.90 -14.43
C PRO A 51 0.87 17.20 -14.44
N GLY A 52 0.27 17.01 -15.61
CA GLY A 52 -1.02 16.32 -15.74
C GLY A 52 -0.95 14.84 -15.32
N PHE A 53 0.14 14.15 -15.66
CA PHE A 53 0.38 12.77 -15.25
C PHE A 53 0.57 12.66 -13.74
N ASN A 54 1.39 13.54 -13.15
CA ASN A 54 1.62 13.59 -11.70
C ASN A 54 0.31 13.85 -10.94
N HIS A 55 -0.55 14.72 -11.46
CA HIS A 55 -1.86 14.99 -10.88
C HIS A 55 -2.83 13.79 -11.02
N ALA A 56 -2.80 13.07 -12.14
CA ALA A 56 -3.59 11.84 -12.31
C ALA A 56 -3.16 10.76 -11.31
N ILE A 57 -1.85 10.57 -11.09
CA ILE A 57 -1.34 9.67 -10.05
C ILE A 57 -1.81 10.11 -8.67
N ALA A 58 -1.77 11.41 -8.36
CA ALA A 58 -2.26 11.95 -7.10
C ALA A 58 -3.74 11.56 -6.86
N CYS A 59 -4.61 11.77 -7.85
CA CYS A 59 -6.02 11.38 -7.78
C CYS A 59 -6.21 9.87 -7.56
N MET A 60 -5.43 9.04 -8.26
CA MET A 60 -5.46 7.58 -8.09
C MET A 60 -5.07 7.17 -6.67
N VAL A 61 -4.00 7.75 -6.12
CA VAL A 61 -3.53 7.46 -4.75
C VAL A 61 -4.61 7.84 -3.73
N VAL A 62 -5.26 9.01 -3.89
CA VAL A 62 -6.38 9.41 -3.03
C VAL A 62 -7.54 8.41 -3.14
N ALA A 63 -7.94 8.02 -4.35
CA ALA A 63 -9.05 7.08 -4.55
C ALA A 63 -8.77 5.71 -3.88
N VAL A 64 -7.55 5.18 -4.02
CA VAL A 64 -7.10 3.96 -3.35
C VAL A 64 -7.12 4.12 -1.82
N GLY A 65 -6.69 5.27 -1.33
CA GLY A 65 -6.71 5.59 0.10
C GLY A 65 -8.13 5.63 0.67
N VAL A 66 -9.06 6.32 -0.01
CA VAL A 66 -10.48 6.35 0.35
C VAL A 66 -11.08 4.95 0.34
N GLY A 67 -10.82 4.16 -0.70
CA GLY A 67 -11.26 2.78 -0.79
C GLY A 67 -10.78 1.92 0.38
N SER A 68 -9.51 2.10 0.79
CA SER A 68 -8.93 1.41 1.95
C SER A 68 -9.59 1.84 3.27
N VAL A 69 -9.86 3.14 3.45
CA VAL A 69 -10.59 3.64 4.62
C VAL A 69 -11.99 3.04 4.66
N VAL A 70 -12.75 3.08 3.57
CA VAL A 70 -14.11 2.52 3.51
C VAL A 70 -14.09 1.01 3.78
N ALA A 71 -13.21 0.26 3.12
CA ALA A 71 -13.09 -1.20 3.30
C ALA A 71 -12.80 -1.59 4.76
N SER A 72 -12.09 -0.74 5.50
CA SER A 72 -11.79 -1.01 6.92
C SER A 72 -13.03 -1.08 7.82
N PHE A 73 -14.15 -0.47 7.41
CA PHE A 73 -15.43 -0.50 8.11
C PHE A 73 -16.31 -1.68 7.69
N GLN A 74 -16.02 -2.35 6.56
CA GLN A 74 -16.86 -3.42 5.99
C GLN A 74 -16.47 -4.84 6.47
N GLY A 75 -15.60 -4.95 7.47
CA GLY A 75 -15.22 -6.23 8.06
C GLY A 75 -14.12 -6.98 7.29
N ARG A 76 -14.01 -8.29 7.51
CA ARG A 76 -12.84 -9.09 7.09
C ARG A 76 -12.83 -9.40 5.59
N ALA A 77 -14.00 -9.59 4.97
CA ALA A 77 -14.12 -9.94 3.56
C ALA A 77 -13.58 -8.84 2.63
N ALA A 78 -13.78 -7.56 2.98
CA ALA A 78 -13.30 -6.42 2.20
C ALA A 78 -11.77 -6.24 2.21
N ARG A 79 -11.04 -6.97 3.07
CA ARG A 79 -9.59 -6.78 3.24
C ARG A 79 -8.78 -7.40 2.12
N PHE A 80 -9.18 -8.59 1.66
CA PHE A 80 -8.42 -9.32 0.67
C PHE A 80 -8.27 -8.54 -0.66
N PRO A 81 -9.34 -7.96 -1.24
CA PRO A 81 -9.21 -7.15 -2.45
C PRO A 81 -8.24 -5.97 -2.30
N ILE A 82 -8.29 -5.25 -1.17
CA ILE A 82 -7.40 -4.10 -0.91
C ILE A 82 -5.94 -4.54 -0.79
N VAL A 83 -5.68 -5.67 -0.14
CA VAL A 83 -4.33 -6.23 -0.01
C VAL A 83 -3.80 -6.64 -1.38
N ILE A 84 -4.59 -7.36 -2.18
CA ILE A 84 -4.18 -7.77 -3.53
C ILE A 84 -3.94 -6.57 -4.43
N MET A 85 -4.79 -5.54 -4.38
CA MET A 85 -4.59 -4.32 -5.15
C MET A 85 -3.26 -3.64 -4.81
N ASN A 86 -2.92 -3.50 -3.53
CA ASN A 86 -1.64 -2.94 -3.10
C ASN A 86 -0.46 -3.85 -3.50
N ALA A 87 -0.62 -5.17 -3.36
CA ALA A 87 0.39 -6.15 -3.75
C ALA A 87 0.71 -6.06 -5.25
N THR A 88 -0.32 -6.00 -6.09
CA THR A 88 -0.18 -5.84 -7.55
C THR A 88 0.50 -4.53 -7.89
N TRP A 89 0.11 -3.42 -7.26
CA TRP A 89 0.76 -2.13 -7.48
C TRP A 89 2.26 -2.19 -7.12
N GLY A 90 2.58 -2.72 -5.94
CA GLY A 90 3.96 -2.87 -5.49
C GLY A 90 4.79 -3.77 -6.38
N LEU A 91 4.22 -4.89 -6.80
CA LEU A 91 4.85 -5.84 -7.70
C LEU A 91 5.15 -5.18 -9.06
N LEU A 92 4.17 -4.51 -9.68
CA LEU A 92 4.37 -3.84 -10.97
C LEU A 92 5.41 -2.72 -10.88
N ALA A 93 5.42 -1.95 -9.79
CA ALA A 93 6.44 -0.94 -9.55
C ALA A 93 7.84 -1.56 -9.40
N GLY A 94 7.96 -2.66 -8.67
CA GLY A 94 9.21 -3.41 -8.50
C GLY A 94 9.69 -4.05 -9.81
N LEU A 95 8.79 -4.68 -10.57
CA LEU A 95 9.09 -5.25 -11.88
C LEU A 95 9.57 -4.19 -12.86
N THR A 96 9.01 -2.98 -12.82
CA THR A 96 9.50 -1.86 -13.64
C THR A 96 10.93 -1.49 -13.28
N CYS A 97 11.28 -1.49 -11.98
CA CYS A 97 12.65 -1.25 -11.53
C CYS A 97 13.63 -2.31 -12.03
N VAL A 98 13.21 -3.56 -12.18
CA VAL A 98 14.07 -4.68 -12.62
C VAL A 98 14.16 -4.80 -14.14
N PHE A 99 13.01 -4.76 -14.82
CA PHE A 99 12.91 -5.09 -16.25
C PHE A 99 12.96 -3.86 -17.17
N THR A 100 12.58 -2.68 -16.68
CA THR A 100 12.58 -1.42 -17.45
C THR A 100 13.24 -0.28 -16.66
N PRO A 101 14.52 -0.43 -16.27
CA PRO A 101 15.20 0.51 -15.38
C PRO A 101 15.31 1.94 -15.93
N HIS A 102 15.20 2.12 -17.25
CA HIS A 102 15.17 3.44 -17.90
C HIS A 102 13.87 4.24 -17.62
N LEU A 103 12.78 3.56 -17.25
CA LEU A 103 11.52 4.18 -16.82
C LEU A 103 11.40 4.24 -15.29
N ALA A 104 12.30 3.55 -14.59
CA ALA A 104 12.26 3.44 -13.14
C ALA A 104 12.76 4.72 -12.48
N THR A 105 12.14 5.05 -11.35
CA THR A 105 12.51 6.21 -10.54
C THR A 105 12.58 5.81 -9.08
N ALA A 106 13.29 6.61 -8.27
CA ALA A 106 13.38 6.36 -6.83
C ALA A 106 12.01 6.30 -6.14
N THR A 107 10.99 6.98 -6.67
CA THR A 107 9.61 6.93 -6.16
C THR A 107 8.91 5.61 -6.46
N MET A 108 9.24 4.94 -7.57
CA MET A 108 8.74 3.59 -7.86
C MET A 108 9.30 2.55 -6.90
N VAL A 109 10.58 2.65 -6.54
CA VAL A 109 11.18 1.82 -5.49
C VAL A 109 10.50 2.08 -4.15
N MET A 110 10.31 3.34 -3.78
CA MET A 110 9.60 3.71 -2.55
C MET A 110 8.18 3.16 -2.52
N THR A 111 7.48 3.20 -3.67
CA THR A 111 6.14 2.63 -3.82
C THR A 111 6.18 1.13 -3.58
N ALA A 112 7.06 0.40 -4.28
CA ALA A 112 7.22 -1.05 -4.14
C ALA A 112 7.50 -1.46 -2.69
N LEU A 113 8.39 -0.73 -1.99
CA LEU A 113 8.69 -0.97 -0.57
C LEU A 113 7.47 -0.70 0.31
N ASN A 114 6.81 0.44 0.16
CA ASN A 114 5.65 0.83 0.99
C ASN A 114 4.50 -0.18 0.87
N THR A 115 4.09 -0.48 -0.36
CA THR A 115 3.02 -1.44 -0.62
C THR A 115 3.43 -2.86 -0.28
N GLY A 116 4.71 -3.21 -0.44
CA GLY A 116 5.26 -4.51 -0.05
C GLY A 116 5.17 -4.72 1.46
N VAL A 117 5.65 -3.77 2.26
CA VAL A 117 5.55 -3.80 3.73
C VAL A 117 4.09 -3.90 4.15
N TYR A 118 3.19 -3.08 3.58
CA TYR A 118 1.77 -3.14 3.89
C TYR A 118 1.17 -4.52 3.59
N THR A 119 1.48 -5.09 2.43
CA THR A 119 0.99 -6.41 2.00
C THR A 119 1.45 -7.51 2.95
N VAL A 120 2.74 -7.52 3.31
CA VAL A 120 3.30 -8.49 4.25
C VAL A 120 2.66 -8.36 5.64
N VAL A 121 2.55 -7.15 6.17
CA VAL A 121 1.91 -6.90 7.48
C VAL A 121 0.47 -7.38 7.48
N MET A 122 -0.31 -7.05 6.45
CA MET A 122 -1.70 -7.49 6.32
C MET A 122 -1.82 -9.01 6.13
N GLY A 123 -0.89 -9.64 5.42
CA GLY A 123 -0.81 -11.09 5.29
C GLY A 123 -0.60 -11.79 6.63
N ILE A 124 0.40 -11.34 7.40
CA ILE A 124 0.68 -11.86 8.75
C ILE A 124 -0.54 -11.68 9.66
N LEU A 125 -1.16 -10.49 9.65
CA LEU A 125 -2.36 -10.23 10.46
C LEU A 125 -3.54 -11.08 10.02
N GLY A 126 -3.72 -11.30 8.71
CA GLY A 126 -4.75 -12.18 8.15
C GLY A 126 -4.58 -13.64 8.58
N MET A 127 -3.35 -14.16 8.56
CA MET A 127 -3.04 -15.52 9.04
C MET A 127 -3.34 -15.66 10.54
N ARG A 128 -2.90 -14.70 11.36
CA ARG A 128 -3.13 -14.72 12.82
C ARG A 128 -4.61 -14.71 13.20
N GLU A 129 -5.43 -13.98 12.44
CA GLU A 129 -6.88 -13.99 12.65
C GLU A 129 -7.54 -15.28 12.14
N GLY A 130 -6.95 -16.01 11.19
CA GLY A 130 -7.44 -17.31 10.72
C GLY A 130 -7.26 -18.39 11.78
N SER A 131 -6.07 -18.47 12.37
CA SER A 131 -5.77 -19.42 13.45
C SER A 131 -6.63 -19.22 14.70
N LYS A 132 -6.97 -17.97 15.05
CA LYS A 132 -7.86 -17.68 16.18
C LYS A 132 -9.32 -18.11 15.95
N SER A 133 -9.82 -18.01 14.71
CA SER A 133 -11.17 -18.49 14.38
C SER A 133 -11.26 -20.01 14.35
N ALA A 134 -10.22 -20.70 13.87
CA ALA A 134 -10.17 -22.16 13.86
C ALA A 134 -10.16 -22.76 15.29
N GLY A 135 -9.43 -22.15 16.23
CA GLY A 135 -9.38 -22.60 17.63
C GLY A 135 -10.70 -22.44 18.39
N LYS A 136 -11.57 -21.50 17.99
CA LYS A 136 -12.88 -21.27 18.63
C LYS A 136 -13.98 -22.22 18.14
N SER A 137 -13.82 -22.80 16.95
CA SER A 137 -14.82 -23.71 16.36
C SER A 137 -14.69 -25.15 16.87
N GLY A 138 -13.54 -25.52 17.46
CA GLY A 138 -13.28 -26.88 17.97
C GLY A 138 -13.75 -27.14 19.40
N SER A 139 -14.17 -26.12 20.16
CA SER A 139 -14.56 -26.26 21.58
C SER A 139 -16.08 -26.32 21.82
N GLY A 140 -16.90 -26.34 20.78
CA GLY A 140 -18.37 -26.23 20.88
C GLY A 140 -19.17 -27.53 20.73
N LEU A 141 -18.51 -28.69 20.56
CA LEU A 141 -19.19 -29.96 20.22
C LEU A 141 -19.06 -31.08 21.27
N SER A 142 -18.47 -30.80 22.44
CA SER A 142 -18.40 -31.77 23.55
C SER A 142 -19.33 -31.31 24.68
N GLY A 143 -20.62 -31.63 24.59
CA GLY A 143 -21.57 -31.22 25.63
C GLY A 143 -23.04 -31.49 25.30
N LYS A 144 -23.37 -32.70 24.84
CA LYS A 144 -24.72 -33.27 24.99
C LYS A 144 -24.68 -34.78 24.83
N LYS A 145 -24.31 -35.45 25.92
CA LYS A 145 -24.81 -36.78 26.27
C LYS A 145 -25.55 -36.54 27.58
N ASP A 146 -26.87 -36.61 27.52
CA ASP A 146 -27.79 -37.11 28.54
C ASP A 146 -29.15 -37.30 27.85
#